data_AF-F6EWB5-F1
#
_entry.id   AF-F6EWB5-F1
#
_cell.length_a   1.000
_cell.length_b   1.000
_cell.length_c   1.000
_cell.angle_alpha   90.00
_cell.angle_beta   90.00
_cell.angle_gamma   90.00
#
_symmetry.space_group_name_H-M   'P 1'
#
loop_
_entity.id
_entity.type
_entity.pdbx_description
1 polymer ?
#
loop_
_entity_poly.entity_id
_entity_poly.type
_entity_poly.pdbx_seq_one_letter_code
_entity_poly.pdbx_strand_id
1 'polypeptide(L)'
;MIEIHPLSAIGEVRPGDDLAQLLVGATVAIDIDPRETDILVVTQKIVSKAEGRFIDLAMVTPGTEAMKLAQIARKDPRLVELVLAESQAVVRAVPHVLITRHRSGHVMANAGIDRSIEQAARPRA
;
A
#
# COMPACT_ATOMS: atom_id res chain seq x y z
N MET A 1 3.40 -22.49 23.06
CA MET A 1 2.96 -21.14 23.41
C MET A 1 3.36 -20.23 22.26
N ILE A 2 2.50 -19.31 21.82
CA ILE A 2 2.81 -18.35 20.75
C ILE A 2 3.05 -17.00 21.42
N GLU A 3 4.09 -16.30 20.99
CA GLU A 3 4.40 -14.94 21.41
C GLU A 3 4.33 -13.99 20.21
N ILE A 4 3.94 -12.75 20.43
CA ILE A 4 3.86 -11.71 19.40
C ILE A 4 4.59 -10.49 19.93
N HIS A 5 5.68 -10.14 19.26
CA HIS A 5 6.53 -9.03 19.66
C HIS A 5 6.44 -7.90 18.63
N PRO A 6 6.02 -6.68 19.00
CA PRO A 6 5.98 -5.56 18.08
C PRO A 6 7.39 -5.03 17.80
N LEU A 7 7.76 -4.90 16.53
CA LEU A 7 8.99 -4.19 16.14
C LEU A 7 8.77 -2.68 16.26
N SER A 8 9.41 -2.08 17.27
CA SER A 8 9.43 -0.64 17.49
C SER A 8 10.68 0.00 16.86
N ALA A 9 10.80 1.33 16.89
CA ALA A 9 11.96 2.08 16.41
C ALA A 9 12.30 2.03 14.89
N ILE A 10 11.40 1.51 14.04
CA ILE A 10 11.60 1.50 12.57
C ILE A 10 11.59 2.92 11.96
N GLY A 11 10.89 3.87 12.58
CA GLY A 11 10.76 5.23 12.07
C GLY A 11 9.93 5.33 10.78
N GLU A 12 10.11 6.43 10.05
CA GLU A 12 9.38 6.71 8.80
C GLU A 12 10.14 6.14 7.59
N VAL A 13 9.56 5.15 6.92
CA VAL A 13 10.14 4.53 5.72
C VAL A 13 9.97 5.42 4.49
N ARG A 14 11.05 5.62 3.75
CA ARG A 14 11.17 6.48 2.57
C ARG A 14 11.54 5.67 1.32
N PRO A 15 11.29 6.22 0.12
CA PRO A 15 11.75 5.60 -1.13
C PRO A 15 13.26 5.37 -1.12
N GLY A 16 13.66 4.14 -1.44
CA GLY A 16 15.05 3.71 -1.51
C GLY A 16 15.62 3.16 -0.20
N ASP A 17 14.87 3.19 0.90
CA ASP A 17 15.35 2.61 2.16
C ASP A 17 15.54 1.08 2.05
N ASP A 18 16.64 0.58 2.62
CA ASP A 18 16.86 -0.86 2.78
C ASP A 18 15.97 -1.39 3.91
N LEU A 19 14.83 -1.94 3.52
CA LEU A 19 13.85 -2.43 4.48
C LEU A 19 14.38 -3.61 5.32
N ALA A 20 15.26 -4.46 4.77
CA ALA A 20 15.83 -5.57 5.53
C ALA A 20 16.75 -5.04 6.64
N GLN A 21 17.61 -4.08 6.32
CA GLN A 21 18.49 -3.45 7.30
C GLN A 21 17.70 -2.72 8.40
N LEU A 22 16.62 -2.01 8.04
CA LEU A 22 15.74 -1.36 9.01
C LEU A 22 15.07 -2.36 9.96
N LEU A 23 14.58 -3.48 9.44
CA LEU A 23 13.91 -4.51 10.24
C LEU A 23 14.90 -5.24 11.17
N VAL A 24 16.12 -5.53 10.71
CA VAL A 24 17.19 -6.08 11.57
C VAL A 24 17.58 -5.07 12.66
N GLY A 25 17.69 -3.78 12.33
CA GLY A 25 17.93 -2.74 13.34
C GLY A 25 16.82 -2.71 14.40
N ALA A 26 15.57 -2.89 13.99
CA ALA A 26 14.43 -2.90 14.89
C ALA A 26 14.39 -4.13 15.81
N THR A 27 14.83 -5.31 15.36
CA THR A 27 14.92 -6.50 16.24
C THR A 27 15.99 -6.31 17.31
N VAL A 28 17.15 -5.75 16.94
CA VAL A 28 18.22 -5.41 17.89
C VAL A 28 17.74 -4.39 18.91
N ALA A 29 16.98 -3.37 18.49
CA ALA A 29 16.50 -2.31 19.37
C ALA A 29 15.54 -2.79 20.49
N ILE A 30 14.88 -3.93 20.29
CA ILE A 30 13.96 -4.54 21.26
C ILE A 30 14.54 -5.79 21.94
N ASP A 31 15.83 -6.05 21.77
CA ASP A 31 16.54 -7.20 22.33
C ASP A 31 15.92 -8.56 21.93
N ILE A 32 15.51 -8.67 20.65
CA ILE A 32 15.04 -9.93 20.07
C ILE A 32 16.04 -10.44 19.05
N ASP A 33 16.46 -11.68 19.25
CA ASP A 33 17.25 -12.48 18.30
C ASP A 33 16.32 -13.47 17.59
N PRO A 34 15.93 -13.22 16.32
CA PRO A 34 14.98 -14.07 15.60
C PRO A 34 15.55 -15.47 15.34
N ARG A 35 14.74 -16.48 15.61
CA ARG A 35 15.07 -17.89 15.35
C ARG A 35 14.57 -18.30 13.97
N GLU A 36 15.11 -19.39 13.42
CA GLU A 36 14.71 -19.91 12.09
C GLU A 36 13.21 -20.24 11.97
N THR A 37 12.54 -20.52 13.09
CA THR A 37 11.12 -20.85 13.13
C THR A 37 10.22 -19.63 13.31
N ASP A 38 10.80 -18.43 13.51
CA ASP A 38 10.03 -17.22 13.77
C ASP A 38 9.49 -16.61 12.48
N ILE A 39 8.36 -15.91 12.59
CA ILE A 39 7.67 -15.29 11.46
C ILE A 39 7.77 -13.78 11.59
N LEU A 40 8.42 -13.16 10.61
CA LEU A 40 8.41 -11.71 10.46
C LEU A 40 7.18 -11.28 9.67
N VAL A 41 6.28 -10.51 10.31
CA VAL A 41 5.09 -9.97 9.69
C VAL A 41 5.31 -8.50 9.36
N VAL A 42 5.18 -8.16 8.08
CA VAL A 42 5.37 -6.78 7.58
C VAL A 42 4.11 -6.32 6.85
N THR A 43 3.74 -5.06 7.05
CA THR A 43 2.63 -4.47 6.29
C THR A 43 3.06 -4.11 4.87
N GLN A 44 2.17 -4.25 3.89
CA GLN A 44 2.46 -3.88 2.51
C GLN A 44 2.87 -2.40 2.34
N LYS A 45 2.44 -1.52 3.28
CA LYS A 45 2.65 -0.08 3.20
C LYS A 45 4.13 0.26 3.21
N ILE A 46 4.91 -0.26 4.16
CA ILE A 46 6.32 0.10 4.26
C ILE A 46 7.14 -0.46 3.09
N VAL A 47 6.74 -1.63 2.56
CA VAL A 47 7.30 -2.18 1.32
C VAL A 47 7.02 -1.24 0.14
N SER A 48 5.76 -0.81 -0.01
CA SER A 48 5.36 0.13 -1.07
C SER A 48 6.11 1.46 -0.99
N LYS A 49 6.39 1.96 0.23
CA LYS A 49 7.16 3.19 0.44
C LYS A 49 8.62 3.02 0.06
N ALA A 50 9.27 1.95 0.52
CA ALA A 50 10.66 1.64 0.19
C ALA A 50 10.86 1.47 -1.32
N GLU A 51 9.92 0.81 -2.00
CA GLU A 51 9.89 0.64 -3.46
C GLU A 51 9.51 1.93 -4.23
N GLY A 52 9.16 3.02 -3.54
CA GLY A 52 8.78 4.27 -4.20
C GLY A 52 7.46 4.19 -4.98
N ARG A 53 6.51 3.34 -4.56
CA ARG A 53 5.22 3.11 -5.22
C ARG A 53 4.22 4.24 -4.95
N PHE A 54 4.56 5.46 -5.37
CA PHE A 54 3.73 6.65 -5.25
C PHE A 54 3.27 7.13 -6.61
N ILE A 55 2.04 7.63 -6.69
CA ILE A 55 1.50 8.31 -7.88
C ILE A 55 0.85 9.60 -7.43
N ASP A 56 1.22 10.71 -8.06
CA ASP A 56 0.50 11.97 -7.91
C ASP A 56 -0.83 11.87 -8.66
N LEU A 57 -1.93 11.94 -7.90
CA LEU A 57 -3.27 11.84 -8.46
C LEU A 57 -3.57 13.00 -9.43
N ALA A 58 -2.92 14.15 -9.29
CA ALA A 58 -3.07 15.27 -10.23
C ALA A 58 -2.60 14.93 -11.65
N MET A 59 -1.71 13.95 -11.79
CA MET A 59 -1.12 13.54 -13.08
C MET A 59 -1.94 12.44 -13.79
N VAL A 60 -2.99 11.92 -13.17
CA VAL A 60 -3.78 10.81 -13.71
C VAL A 60 -4.93 11.35 -14.56
N THR A 61 -5.03 10.86 -15.80
CA THR A 61 -6.16 11.13 -16.70
C THR A 61 -7.08 9.90 -16.73
N PRO A 62 -8.32 9.98 -16.22
CA PRO A 62 -9.20 8.82 -16.15
C PRO A 62 -9.83 8.49 -17.50
N GLY A 63 -9.90 7.20 -17.83
CA GLY A 63 -10.60 6.68 -18.98
C GLY A 63 -12.11 6.59 -18.80
N THR A 64 -12.83 6.26 -19.87
CA THR A 64 -14.29 6.17 -19.87
C THR A 64 -14.82 5.18 -18.83
N GLU A 65 -14.15 4.04 -18.63
CA GLU A 65 -14.58 3.04 -17.66
C GLU A 65 -14.38 3.50 -16.21
N ALA A 66 -13.25 4.13 -15.92
CA ALA A 66 -13.00 4.73 -14.61
C ALA A 66 -14.04 5.80 -14.28
N MET A 67 -14.41 6.63 -15.24
CA MET A 67 -15.45 7.66 -15.07
C MET A 67 -16.82 7.04 -14.74
N LYS A 68 -17.22 5.96 -15.43
CA LYS A 68 -18.49 5.26 -15.14
C LYS A 68 -18.49 4.65 -13.74
N LEU A 69 -17.44 3.90 -13.39
CA LEU A 69 -17.33 3.25 -12.09
C LEU A 69 -17.21 4.24 -10.94
N ALA A 70 -16.55 5.38 -11.16
CA ALA A 70 -16.46 6.46 -10.20
C ALA A 70 -17.82 7.05 -9.82
N GLN A 71 -18.75 7.17 -10.78
CA GLN A 71 -20.11 7.61 -10.50
C GLN A 71 -20.85 6.62 -9.60
N ILE A 72 -20.75 5.31 -9.89
CA ILE A 72 -21.37 4.24 -9.10
C ILE A 72 -20.77 4.21 -7.69
N ALA A 73 -19.44 4.18 -7.61
CA ALA A 73 -18.70 4.04 -6.36
C ALA A 73 -18.58 5.35 -5.57
N ARG A 74 -19.01 6.49 -6.13
CA ARG A 74 -18.85 7.83 -5.55
C ARG A 74 -17.41 8.13 -5.11
N LYS A 75 -16.46 7.88 -6.03
CA LYS A 75 -15.01 8.05 -5.83
C LYS A 75 -14.44 9.00 -6.88
N ASP A 76 -13.22 9.48 -6.64
CA ASP A 76 -12.48 10.25 -7.64
C ASP A 76 -12.15 9.34 -8.84
N PRO A 77 -12.52 9.71 -10.08
CA PRO A 77 -12.26 8.89 -11.25
C PRO A 77 -10.78 8.62 -11.48
N ARG A 78 -9.89 9.51 -11.04
CA ARG A 78 -8.43 9.33 -11.13
C ARG A 78 -7.95 8.20 -10.22
N LEU A 79 -8.55 8.04 -9.03
CA LEU A 79 -8.24 6.87 -8.21
C LEU A 79 -8.79 5.61 -8.85
N VAL A 80 -10.03 5.66 -9.35
CA VAL A 80 -10.64 4.50 -9.97
C VAL A 80 -9.81 4.02 -11.17
N GLU A 81 -9.23 4.95 -11.95
CA GLU A 81 -8.27 4.62 -13.01
C GLU A 81 -7.08 3.81 -12.49
N LEU A 82 -6.43 4.27 -11.42
CA LEU A 82 -5.32 3.53 -10.81
C LEU A 82 -5.75 2.17 -10.25
N VAL A 83 -6.93 2.10 -9.63
CA VAL A 83 -7.50 0.84 -9.14
C VAL A 83 -7.68 -0.13 -10.30
N LEU A 84 -8.23 0.32 -11.43
CA LEU A 84 -8.42 -0.51 -12.62
C LEU A 84 -7.07 -0.97 -13.20
N ALA A 85 -6.07 -0.10 -13.26
CA ALA A 85 -4.72 -0.45 -13.73
C ALA A 85 -4.01 -1.53 -12.87
N GLU A 86 -4.39 -1.64 -11.60
CA GLU A 86 -3.91 -2.67 -10.67
C GLU A 86 -4.84 -3.90 -10.60
N SER A 87 -5.93 -3.93 -11.37
CA SER A 87 -6.98 -4.96 -11.28
C SER A 87 -7.12 -5.81 -12.54
N GLN A 88 -7.49 -7.07 -12.36
CA GLN A 88 -7.94 -7.99 -13.42
C GLN A 88 -9.46 -7.94 -13.63
N ALA A 89 -10.21 -7.67 -12.55
CA ALA A 89 -11.67 -7.64 -12.62
C ALA A 89 -12.27 -6.78 -11.50
N VAL A 90 -13.40 -6.13 -11.79
CA VAL A 90 -14.25 -5.51 -10.77
C VAL A 90 -15.17 -6.58 -10.20
N VAL A 91 -15.11 -6.79 -8.88
CA VAL A 91 -15.94 -7.77 -8.17
C VAL A 91 -17.21 -7.12 -7.64
N ARG A 92 -17.11 -5.88 -7.15
CA ARG A 92 -18.26 -5.11 -6.64
C ARG A 92 -18.00 -3.61 -6.77
N ALA A 93 -19.00 -2.88 -7.24
CA ALA A 93 -19.03 -1.42 -7.22
C ALA A 93 -20.39 -0.95 -6.71
N VAL A 94 -20.40 -0.29 -5.55
CA VAL A 94 -21.57 0.37 -4.94
C VAL A 94 -21.09 1.65 -4.25
N PRO A 95 -21.96 2.60 -3.87
CA PRO A 95 -21.53 3.83 -3.23
C PRO A 95 -20.49 3.61 -2.12
N HIS A 96 -19.35 4.30 -2.23
CA HIS A 96 -18.17 4.27 -1.36
C HIS A 96 -17.34 2.97 -1.35
N VAL A 97 -17.80 1.89 -2.00
CA VAL A 97 -17.15 0.58 -2.03
C VAL A 97 -16.78 0.18 -3.45
N LEU A 98 -15.50 -0.09 -3.66
CA LEU A 98 -14.98 -0.67 -4.90
C LEU A 98 -14.10 -1.86 -4.53
N ILE A 99 -14.58 -3.08 -4.80
CA ILE A 99 -13.86 -4.33 -4.59
C ILE A 99 -13.42 -4.85 -5.95
N THR A 100 -12.13 -5.16 -6.07
CA THR A 100 -11.54 -5.67 -7.29
C THR A 100 -10.68 -6.89 -7.00
N ARG A 101 -10.44 -7.69 -8.04
CA ARG A 101 -9.37 -8.69 -8.03
C ARG A 101 -8.10 -8.01 -8.51
N HIS A 102 -7.13 -7.83 -7.62
CA HIS A 102 -5.81 -7.28 -7.94
C HIS A 102 -5.06 -8.20 -8.92
N ARG A 103 -4.08 -7.66 -9.65
CA ARG A 103 -3.26 -8.44 -10.62
C ARG A 103 -2.53 -9.65 -10.02
N SER A 104 -2.30 -9.67 -8.71
CA SER A 104 -1.75 -10.83 -7.99
C SER A 104 -2.81 -11.86 -7.54
N GLY A 105 -4.07 -11.70 -7.96
CA GLY A 105 -5.16 -12.64 -7.71
C GLY A 105 -5.99 -12.38 -6.45
N HIS A 106 -5.50 -11.56 -5.53
CA HIS A 106 -6.20 -11.21 -4.29
C HIS A 106 -7.46 -10.36 -4.55
N VAL A 107 -8.53 -10.61 -3.80
CA VAL A 107 -9.75 -9.81 -3.83
C VAL A 107 -9.75 -8.83 -2.67
N MET A 108 -9.76 -7.53 -2.97
CA MET A 108 -9.62 -6.48 -1.96
C MET A 108 -10.25 -5.16 -2.39
N ALA A 109 -10.39 -4.24 -1.44
CA ALA A 109 -10.85 -2.89 -1.73
C ALA A 109 -9.79 -2.09 -2.51
N ASN A 110 -10.23 -1.36 -3.53
CA ASN A 110 -9.42 -0.44 -4.33
C ASN A 110 -8.10 -1.06 -4.83
N ALA A 111 -8.06 -2.35 -5.14
CA ALA A 111 -6.85 -3.06 -5.55
C ALA A 111 -5.66 -2.92 -4.57
N GLY A 112 -5.90 -2.60 -3.30
CA GLY A 112 -4.85 -2.40 -2.30
C GLY A 112 -4.20 -1.01 -2.31
N ILE A 113 -4.68 -0.10 -3.16
CA ILE A 113 -4.22 1.30 -3.21
C ILE A 113 -4.69 2.04 -1.96
N ASP A 114 -3.75 2.66 -1.25
CA ASP A 114 -3.97 3.42 -0.02
C ASP A 114 -3.67 4.91 -0.25
N ARG A 115 -4.64 5.76 0.11
CA ARG A 115 -4.54 7.23 0.01
C ARG A 115 -3.95 7.89 1.26
N SER A 116 -3.84 7.16 2.36
CA SER A 116 -3.28 7.65 3.62
C SER A 116 -1.75 7.60 3.65
N ILE A 117 -1.11 7.22 2.54
CA ILE A 117 0.35 7.25 2.42
C ILE A 117 0.74 8.65 1.95
N GLU A 118 1.20 9.47 2.89
CA GLU A 118 1.83 10.75 2.57
C GLU A 118 3.32 10.54 2.27
N GLN A 119 3.80 11.24 1.25
CA GLN A 119 5.23 11.48 1.09
C GLN A 119 5.51 12.79 1.84
N ALA A 120 6.41 12.77 2.84
CA ALA A 120 6.90 14.01 3.44
C ALA A 120 7.34 14.93 2.30
N ALA A 121 6.80 16.16 2.29
CA ALA A 121 6.96 17.09 1.17
C ALA A 121 8.43 17.15 0.73
N ARG A 122 8.71 16.88 -0.55
CA ARG A 122 10.02 17.22 -1.12
C ARG A 122 10.23 18.72 -0.86
N PRO A 123 11.38 19.16 -0.31
CA PRO A 123 11.68 20.58 -0.27
C PRO A 123 11.55 21.10 -1.71
N ARG A 124 10.74 22.15 -1.89
CA ARG A 124 10.65 22.83 -3.18
C ARG A 124 12.06 23.31 -3.53
N ALA A 125 12.54 22.87 -4.69
CA ALA A 125 13.77 23.41 -5.28
C ALA A 125 13.59 24.91 -5.60
#